data_AF-A0A418VB67-F1
#
_entry.id   AF-A0A418VB67-F1
#
_cell.length_a   1.000
_cell.length_b   1.000
_cell.length_c   1.000
_cell.angle_alpha   90.00
_cell.angle_beta   90.00
_cell.angle_gamma   90.00
#
_symmetry.space_group_name_H-M   'P 1'
#
loop_
_entity.id
_entity.type
_entity.pdbx_description
1 polymer ?
#
loop_
_entity_poly.entity_id
_entity_poly.type
_entity_poly.pdbx_seq_one_letter_code
_entity_poly.pdbx_strand_id
1 'polypeptide(L)'
;MTDSPTNAELLQTVQALVKRVEALENELKRLKDIQAHDIPEDVMLAITAAVAAFLGKKARIRQIHYRTDAAWAQQGRAAIQGHVTTHSLRREQV
;
A
#
# COMPACT_ATOMS: atom_id res chain seq x y z
N MET A 1 -26.05 13.63 -41.75
CA MET A 1 -25.82 12.28 -42.28
C MET A 1 -24.79 11.66 -41.37
N THR A 2 -25.19 10.79 -40.44
CA THR A 2 -24.22 10.08 -39.59
C THR A 2 -23.58 9.01 -40.43
N ASP A 3 -22.33 9.22 -40.84
CA ASP A 3 -21.56 8.21 -41.55
C ASP A 3 -21.50 6.96 -40.65
N SER A 4 -22.15 5.89 -41.10
CA SER A 4 -22.12 4.62 -40.38
C SER A 4 -20.70 4.08 -40.48
N PRO A 5 -20.03 3.81 -39.34
CA PRO A 5 -18.65 3.33 -39.37
C PRO A 5 -18.58 2.06 -40.20
N THR A 6 -17.59 1.99 -41.07
CA THR A 6 -17.44 0.83 -41.95
C THR A 6 -17.03 -0.40 -41.12
N ASN A 7 -17.41 -1.60 -41.57
CA ASN A 7 -17.06 -2.85 -40.87
C ASN A 7 -15.56 -2.98 -40.55
N ALA A 8 -14.69 -2.39 -41.39
CA ALA A 8 -13.25 -2.34 -41.18
C ALA A 8 -12.85 -1.51 -39.94
N GLU A 9 -13.49 -0.35 -39.72
CA GLU A 9 -13.22 0.53 -38.57
C GLU A 9 -13.70 -0.10 -37.27
N LEU A 10 -14.85 -0.78 -37.31
CA LEU A 10 -15.36 -1.56 -36.20
C LEU A 10 -14.40 -2.70 -35.83
N LEU A 11 -13.91 -3.46 -36.82
CA LEU A 11 -12.94 -4.51 -36.60
C LEU A 11 -11.65 -3.97 -35.97
N GLN A 12 -11.15 -2.84 -36.47
CA GLN A 12 -9.95 -2.19 -35.92
C GLN A 12 -10.16 -1.76 -34.46
N THR A 13 -11.34 -1.24 -34.14
CA THR A 13 -11.69 -0.83 -32.78
C THR A 13 -11.78 -2.03 -31.84
N VAL A 14 -12.40 -3.12 -32.28
CA VAL A 14 -12.48 -4.38 -31.52
C VAL A 14 -11.07 -4.94 -31.27
N GLN A 15 -10.21 -4.97 -32.29
CA GLN A 15 -8.82 -5.42 -32.12
C GLN A 15 -8.02 -4.57 -31.13
N ALA A 16 -8.19 -3.25 -31.18
CA ALA A 16 -7.56 -2.34 -30.22
C ALA A 16 -8.07 -2.57 -28.79
N LEU A 17 -9.37 -2.85 -28.64
CA LEU A 17 -9.97 -3.15 -27.35
C LEU A 17 -9.49 -4.48 -26.79
N VAL A 18 -9.43 -5.53 -27.60
CA VAL A 18 -8.88 -6.85 -27.21
C VAL A 18 -7.46 -6.71 -26.66
N LYS A 19 -6.57 -5.99 -27.38
CA LYS A 19 -5.21 -5.73 -26.91
C LYS A 19 -5.15 -5.01 -25.57
N ARG A 20 -6.06 -4.05 -25.33
CA ARG A 20 -6.14 -3.33 -24.06
C ARG A 20 -6.64 -4.23 -22.93
N VAL A 21 -7.62 -5.07 -23.19
CA VAL A 21 -8.14 -6.04 -22.22
C VAL A 21 -7.05 -7.03 -21.83
N GLU A 22 -6.34 -7.60 -22.81
CA GLU A 22 -5.21 -8.51 -22.55
C GLU A 22 -4.12 -7.85 -21.69
N ALA A 23 -3.79 -6.59 -21.96
CA ALA A 23 -2.82 -5.84 -21.15
C ALA A 23 -3.31 -5.64 -19.70
N LEU A 24 -4.59 -5.32 -19.50
CA LEU A 24 -5.19 -5.13 -18.19
C LEU A 24 -5.30 -6.44 -17.40
N GLU A 25 -5.67 -7.54 -18.06
CA GLU A 25 -5.75 -8.86 -17.43
C GLU A 25 -4.37 -9.33 -16.94
N ASN A 26 -3.32 -9.05 -17.72
CA ASN A 26 -1.94 -9.34 -17.33
C ASN A 26 -1.49 -8.52 -16.11
N GLU A 27 -1.83 -7.24 -16.06
CA GLU A 27 -1.50 -6.39 -14.90
C GLU A 27 -2.30 -6.81 -13.66
N LEU A 28 -3.57 -7.14 -13.83
CA LEU A 28 -4.42 -7.64 -12.76
C LEU A 28 -3.89 -8.95 -12.19
N LYS A 29 -3.38 -9.84 -13.05
CA LYS A 29 -2.71 -11.07 -12.62
C LYS A 29 -1.45 -10.76 -11.78
N ARG A 30 -0.59 -9.84 -12.23
CA ARG A 30 0.59 -9.42 -11.46
C ARG A 30 0.21 -8.88 -10.08
N LEU A 31 -0.78 -8.01 -10.01
CA LEU A 31 -1.25 -7.43 -8.75
C LEU A 31 -1.85 -8.49 -7.82
N LYS A 32 -2.60 -9.44 -8.36
CA LYS A 32 -3.11 -10.59 -7.60
C LYS A 32 -2.00 -11.50 -7.10
N ASP A 33 -0.97 -11.75 -7.89
CA ASP A 33 0.18 -12.56 -7.48
C ASP A 33 0.94 -11.85 -6.33
N ILE A 34 1.11 -10.53 -6.42
CA ILE A 34 1.69 -9.70 -5.33
C ILE A 34 0.80 -9.75 -4.08
N GLN A 35 -0.52 -9.64 -4.25
CA GLN A 35 -1.48 -9.68 -3.14
C GLN A 35 -1.69 -11.08 -2.56
N ALA A 36 -1.46 -12.15 -3.32
CA ALA A 36 -1.49 -13.52 -2.81
C ALA A 36 -0.37 -13.78 -1.79
N HIS A 37 0.66 -12.93 -1.77
CA HIS A 37 1.66 -12.88 -0.71
C HIS A 37 1.23 -12.04 0.50
N ASP A 38 -0.03 -11.60 0.59
CA ASP A 38 -0.55 -10.96 1.80
C ASP A 38 -0.39 -11.91 2.98
N ILE A 39 0.22 -11.38 4.04
CA ILE A 39 0.41 -12.07 5.30
C ILE A 39 -1.00 -12.26 5.91
N PRO A 40 -1.38 -13.49 6.30
CA PRO A 40 -2.67 -13.72 6.94
C PRO A 40 -2.91 -12.75 8.10
N GLU A 41 -4.14 -12.23 8.23
CA GLU A 41 -4.48 -11.24 9.24
C GLU A 41 -4.13 -11.71 10.66
N ASP A 42 -4.34 -13.00 10.94
CA ASP A 42 -3.97 -13.64 12.21
C ASP A 42 -2.47 -13.55 12.51
N VAL A 43 -1.61 -13.70 11.50
CA VAL A 43 -0.15 -13.59 11.64
C VAL A 43 0.23 -12.14 11.92
N MET A 44 -0.39 -11.18 11.22
CA MET A 44 -0.19 -9.75 11.47
C MET A 44 -0.66 -9.37 12.89
N LEU A 45 -1.80 -9.88 13.34
CA LEU A 45 -2.34 -9.66 14.68
C LEU A 45 -1.43 -10.28 15.76
N ALA A 46 -0.91 -11.49 15.54
CA ALA A 46 0.02 -12.14 16.46
C ALA A 46 1.32 -11.34 16.62
N ILE A 47 1.92 -10.87 15.52
CA ILE A 47 3.13 -10.04 15.55
C ILE A 47 2.86 -8.73 16.30
N THR A 48 1.76 -8.06 15.98
CA THR A 48 1.44 -6.78 16.61
C THR A 48 1.10 -6.91 18.10
N ALA A 49 0.42 -7.98 18.51
CA ALA A 49 0.19 -8.32 19.90
C ALA A 49 1.49 -8.59 20.66
N ALA A 50 2.44 -9.33 20.05
CA ALA A 50 3.75 -9.59 20.64
C ALA A 50 4.56 -8.28 20.83
N VAL A 51 4.55 -7.39 19.84
CA VAL A 51 5.19 -6.07 19.94
C VAL A 51 4.54 -5.21 21.03
N ALA A 52 3.20 -5.19 21.11
CA ALA A 52 2.48 -4.44 22.15
C ALA A 52 2.77 -5.00 23.56
N ALA A 53 2.87 -6.33 23.70
CA ALA A 53 3.24 -6.98 24.96
C ALA A 53 4.69 -6.66 25.35
N PHE A 54 5.63 -6.70 24.40
CA PHE A 54 7.03 -6.34 24.62
C PHE A 54 7.19 -4.88 25.07
N LEU A 55 6.43 -3.95 24.49
CA LEU A 55 6.49 -2.53 24.83
C LEU A 55 5.77 -2.16 26.14
N GLY A 56 5.17 -3.12 26.85
CA GLY A 56 4.71 -2.97 28.24
C GLY A 56 3.49 -2.05 28.48
N LYS A 57 3.02 -1.32 27.46
CA LYS A 57 1.69 -0.66 27.47
C LYS A 57 0.78 -1.46 26.56
N LYS A 58 -0.41 -1.83 27.07
CA LYS A 58 -1.55 -2.36 26.29
C LYS A 58 -1.89 -1.36 25.17
N ALA A 59 -1.14 -1.37 24.08
CA ALA A 59 -1.39 -0.54 22.93
C ALA A 59 -2.64 -1.11 22.28
N ARG A 60 -3.79 -0.49 22.53
CA ARG A 60 -5.03 -0.84 21.85
C ARG A 60 -4.87 -0.45 20.38
N ILE A 61 -4.42 -1.38 19.56
CA ILE A 61 -4.28 -1.21 18.12
C ILE A 61 -5.69 -1.04 17.56
N ARG A 62 -6.05 0.20 17.21
CA ARG A 62 -7.39 0.55 16.73
C ARG A 62 -7.57 0.30 15.24
N GLN A 63 -6.48 0.32 14.47
CA GLN A 63 -6.51 0.08 13.03
C GLN A 63 -5.09 -0.18 12.53
N ILE A 64 -4.87 -1.27 11.80
CA ILE A 64 -3.62 -1.54 11.10
C ILE A 64 -3.82 -1.12 9.65
N HIS A 65 -3.09 -0.11 9.20
CA HIS A 65 -3.06 0.27 7.79
C HIS A 65 -1.78 -0.32 7.20
N TYR A 66 -1.93 -1.28 6.29
CA TYR A 66 -0.80 -1.78 5.53
C TYR A 66 -0.33 -0.68 4.58
N ARG A 67 0.93 -0.27 4.74
CA ARG A 67 1.59 0.67 3.82
C ARG A 67 2.68 -0.10 3.11
N THR A 68 2.52 -0.29 1.80
CA THR A 68 3.46 -1.00 0.93
C THR A 68 4.75 -0.21 0.65
N ASP A 69 4.93 0.96 1.26
CA ASP A 69 6.02 1.89 0.94
C ASP A 69 7.28 1.59 1.78
N ALA A 70 8.46 1.72 1.15
CA ALA A 70 9.78 1.50 1.76
C ALA A 70 10.12 2.51 2.87
N ALA A 71 9.20 3.44 3.14
CA ALA A 71 9.28 4.44 4.20
C ALA A 71 9.50 3.82 5.59
N TRP A 72 9.00 2.62 5.88
CA TRP A 72 9.20 1.96 7.19
C TRP A 72 10.69 1.74 7.51
N ALA A 73 11.45 1.21 6.54
CA ALA A 73 12.87 0.97 6.71
C ALA A 73 13.67 2.28 6.85
N GLN A 74 13.26 3.35 6.15
CA GLN A 74 13.88 4.68 6.28
C GLN A 74 13.56 5.33 7.63
N GLN A 75 12.32 5.24 8.10
CA GLN A 75 11.88 5.78 9.39
C GLN A 75 12.56 5.07 10.56
N GLY A 76 12.71 3.73 10.49
CA GLY A 76 13.45 2.97 11.49
C GLY A 76 14.92 3.41 11.59
N ARG A 77 15.59 3.61 10.45
CA ARG A 77 16.96 4.14 10.43
C ARG A 77 17.02 5.57 10.98
N ALA A 78 16.08 6.44 10.61
CA ALA A 78 16.01 7.80 11.12
C ALA A 78 15.77 7.85 12.64
N ALA A 79 15.01 6.92 13.21
CA ALA A 79 14.79 6.84 14.67
C ALA A 79 16.02 6.33 15.43
N ILE A 80 16.81 5.42 14.84
CA ILE A 80 18.03 4.87 15.46
C ILE A 80 19.20 5.86 15.32
N GLN A 81 19.32 6.53 14.17
CA GLN A 81 20.40 7.47 13.85
C GLN A 81 20.11 8.89 14.36
N GLY A 82 18.83 9.26 14.43
CA GLY A 82 18.36 10.52 14.99
C GLY A 82 18.23 10.38 16.49
N HIS A 83 19.30 10.69 17.22
CA HIS A 83 19.18 11.15 18.60
C HIS A 83 18.31 12.43 18.60
N VAL A 84 16.99 12.29 18.53
CA VAL A 84 16.08 13.40 18.83
C VAL A 84 16.20 13.61 20.32
N THR A 85 17.13 14.48 20.70
CA THR A 85 17.06 15.24 21.94
C THR A 85 15.73 15.96 21.92
N THR A 86 14.75 15.39 22.63
CA THR A 86 13.55 16.09 23.07
C THR A 86 13.97 17.18 24.06
N HIS A 87 14.61 18.25 23.56
CA HIS A 87 14.93 19.42 24.36
C HIS A 87 13.65 20.27 24.46
N SER A 88 13.11 20.26 25.68
CA SER A 88 12.00 21.02 26.24
C SER A 88 11.44 22.20 25.44
N LEU A 89 10.17 22.11 25.05
CA LEU A 89 9.30 23.28 24.91
C LEU A 89 8.90 23.78 26.31
N ARG A 90 9.79 24.52 26.98
CA ARG A 90 9.41 25.42 28.08
C ARG A 90 9.50 26.85 27.55
N ARG A 91 8.42 27.29 26.89
CA ARG A 91 8.22 28.71 26.56
C ARG A 91 7.22 29.25 27.58
N GLU A 92 7.78 29.78 28.66
CA GLU A 92 7.08 30.56 29.68
C GLU A 92 6.30 31.69 28.98
N GLN A 93 4.99 31.78 29.22
CA GLN A 93 4.18 32.94 28.90
C GLN A 93 4.25 33.90 30.07
N VAL A 94 4.78 35.11 29.85
CA VAL A 94 4.51 36.34 30.62
C VAL A 94 4.39 37.47 29.61
#